data_AF-A0A1Q9EVP6-F1
#
_entry.id   AF-A0A1Q9EVP6-F1
#
_cell.length_a   1.000
_cell.length_b   1.000
_cell.length_c   1.000
_cell.angle_alpha   90.00
_cell.angle_beta   90.00
_cell.angle_gamma   90.00
#
_symmetry.space_group_name_H-M   'P 1'
#
loop_
_entity.id
_entity.type
_entity.pdbx_description
1 polymer ?
#
loop_
_entity_poly.entity_id
_entity_poly.type
_entity_poly.pdbx_seq_one_letter_code
_entity_poly.pdbx_strand_id
1 'polypeptide(L)'
;MRWPLLLLLNAARPISTRAEIPAVVTLGNGRRFPLLGLGCASGVRQSHVLSALEIGYRSFDTAQAYQWGYHEEEVGEAVYLSGISREELFLQSKIHPEDFGYAATKRALAVSLRRLNTTYLDAILLHKPRCWPGACARHPEGTWQESWRALEDVLYDGLVRAIGICDVDGPLLEELLQQRQKPHIIQNWMDPFHQDREVRQRCREAGIQYQAYSSLGTQWVHFRGHIFNPVFAHPVLRTIAEQREGNVAQVVLAWALHHGVAVIPASTSRERQRSNLDSFGLQLSPADVARIDGLDGALDPPSAEVTLENSGKSKHSVHSEL
;
A
#
# COMPACT_ATOMS: atom_id res chain seq x y z
N MET A 1 -36.15 60.88 -14.30
CA MET A 1 -35.67 59.53 -14.65
C MET A 1 -34.94 58.97 -13.45
N ARG A 2 -35.54 57.94 -12.81
CA ARG A 2 -35.04 57.27 -11.59
C ARG A 2 -34.35 55.97 -12.00
N TRP A 3 -33.15 55.72 -11.49
CA TRP A 3 -32.57 54.38 -11.37
C TRP A 3 -31.84 54.30 -10.03
N PRO A 4 -32.15 53.32 -9.14
CA PRO A 4 -31.46 53.18 -7.87
C PRO A 4 -30.21 52.30 -8.03
N LEU A 5 -29.12 52.69 -7.36
CA LEU A 5 -27.96 51.84 -7.11
C LEU A 5 -28.38 50.70 -6.16
N LEU A 6 -28.45 49.47 -6.64
CA LEU A 6 -28.46 48.28 -5.79
C LEU A 6 -27.01 47.97 -5.37
N LEU A 7 -26.72 48.20 -4.09
CA LEU A 7 -25.57 47.60 -3.41
C LEU A 7 -25.82 46.10 -3.27
N LEU A 8 -25.20 45.30 -4.14
CA LEU A 8 -25.07 43.87 -3.95
C LEU A 8 -24.06 43.63 -2.83
N LEU A 9 -24.58 43.36 -1.63
CA LEU A 9 -23.85 42.71 -0.55
C LEU A 9 -23.36 41.37 -1.06
N ASN A 10 -22.07 41.30 -1.40
CA ASN A 10 -21.39 40.06 -1.71
C ASN A 10 -21.23 39.31 -0.38
N ALA A 11 -22.21 38.48 -0.03
CA ALA A 11 -22.12 37.57 1.10
C ALA A 11 -20.95 36.62 0.82
N ALA A 12 -19.83 36.86 1.51
CA ALA A 12 -18.70 35.95 1.51
C ALA A 12 -19.21 34.56 1.91
N ARG A 13 -19.18 33.60 0.97
CA ARG A 13 -19.39 32.20 1.30
C ARG A 13 -18.33 31.81 2.34
N PRO A 14 -18.70 31.11 3.43
CA PRO A 14 -17.71 30.63 4.38
C PRO A 14 -16.75 29.70 3.61
N ILE A 15 -15.48 30.08 3.56
CA ILE A 15 -14.42 29.20 3.09
C ILE A 15 -14.36 28.06 4.11
N SER A 16 -14.88 26.89 3.74
CA SER A 16 -14.62 25.65 4.47
C SER A 16 -13.12 25.36 4.32
N THR A 17 -12.30 25.81 5.27
CA THR A 17 -10.87 25.51 5.30
C THR A 17 -10.66 24.11 5.87
N ARG A 18 -11.14 23.09 5.14
CA ARG A 18 -10.73 21.70 5.35
C ARG A 18 -10.08 21.24 4.07
N ALA A 19 -8.77 21.03 4.10
CA ALA A 19 -8.03 20.56 2.94
C ALA A 19 -8.53 19.15 2.58
N GLU A 20 -9.12 19.00 1.40
CA GLU A 20 -9.46 17.69 0.86
C GLU A 20 -8.18 16.87 0.67
N ILE A 21 -8.23 15.60 1.08
CA ILE A 21 -7.11 14.68 0.87
C ILE A 21 -6.98 14.46 -0.64
N PRO A 22 -5.80 14.72 -1.23
CA PRO A 22 -5.63 14.49 -2.66
C PRO A 22 -5.69 12.99 -2.97
N ALA A 23 -6.51 12.60 -3.93
CA ALA A 23 -6.53 11.20 -4.38
C ALA A 23 -5.23 10.77 -5.07
N VAL A 24 -4.49 11.74 -5.62
CA VAL A 24 -3.26 11.54 -6.39
C VAL A 24 -2.21 12.58 -5.97
N VAL A 25 -0.99 12.12 -5.75
CA VAL A 25 0.18 12.95 -5.47
C VAL A 25 1.19 12.88 -6.62
N THR A 26 2.22 13.72 -6.56
CA THR A 26 3.31 13.72 -7.53
C THR A 26 4.57 13.18 -6.85
N LEU A 27 5.16 12.12 -7.41
CA LEU A 27 6.44 11.56 -6.95
C LEU A 27 7.58 12.55 -7.23
N GLY A 28 8.74 12.35 -6.57
CA GLY A 28 9.93 13.18 -6.78
C GLY A 28 10.42 13.28 -8.23
N ASN A 29 10.01 12.35 -9.10
CA ASN A 29 10.31 12.37 -10.54
C ASN A 29 9.19 12.94 -11.42
N GLY A 30 8.18 13.59 -10.83
CA GLY A 30 7.08 14.23 -11.55
C GLY A 30 5.94 13.28 -11.98
N ARG A 31 6.03 11.99 -11.67
CA ARG A 31 4.96 11.02 -12.01
C ARG A 31 3.80 11.10 -11.02
N ARG A 32 2.58 10.89 -11.54
CA ARG A 32 1.37 10.81 -10.72
C ARG A 32 1.32 9.48 -9.97
N PHE A 33 0.92 9.51 -8.72
CA PHE A 33 0.83 8.34 -7.85
C PHE A 33 -0.49 8.36 -7.06
N PRO A 34 -1.41 7.40 -7.26
CA PRO A 34 -2.64 7.30 -6.49
C PRO A 34 -2.35 6.94 -5.03
N LEU A 35 -2.96 7.65 -4.08
CA LEU A 35 -2.77 7.36 -2.65
C LEU A 35 -3.56 6.14 -2.16
N LEU A 36 -4.50 5.62 -2.96
CA LEU A 36 -5.23 4.40 -2.62
C LEU A 36 -5.21 3.45 -3.81
N GLY A 37 -4.77 2.22 -3.58
CA GLY A 37 -4.82 1.12 -4.54
C GLY A 37 -5.40 -0.16 -3.96
N LEU A 38 -5.66 -1.13 -4.82
CA LEU A 38 -6.02 -2.48 -4.40
C LEU A 38 -4.74 -3.30 -4.18
N GLY A 39 -4.53 -3.80 -2.97
CA GLY A 39 -3.54 -4.84 -2.72
C GLY A 39 -4.01 -6.16 -3.32
N CYS A 40 -3.21 -6.79 -4.18
CA CYS A 40 -3.57 -8.01 -4.91
C CYS A 40 -3.04 -9.30 -4.27
N ALA A 41 -2.79 -9.27 -2.95
CA ALA A 41 -2.48 -10.43 -2.13
C ALA A 41 -3.77 -11.07 -1.56
N SER A 42 -3.64 -11.98 -0.60
CA SER A 42 -4.73 -12.45 0.25
C SER A 42 -5.95 -13.01 -0.51
N GLY A 43 -5.71 -13.75 -1.59
CA GLY A 43 -6.78 -14.38 -2.36
C GLY A 43 -7.52 -13.45 -3.32
N VAL A 44 -7.00 -12.23 -3.57
CA VAL A 44 -7.44 -11.42 -4.70
C VAL A 44 -7.12 -12.16 -6.00
N ARG A 45 -8.07 -12.13 -6.93
CA ARG A 45 -8.11 -12.87 -8.20
C ARG A 45 -8.74 -11.97 -9.25
N GLN A 46 -8.76 -12.40 -10.51
CA GLN A 46 -9.23 -11.61 -11.65
C GLN A 46 -10.59 -10.92 -11.39
N SER A 47 -11.60 -11.65 -10.91
CA SER A 47 -12.95 -11.10 -10.66
C SER A 47 -12.95 -9.98 -9.61
N HIS A 48 -12.09 -10.06 -8.61
CA HIS A 48 -11.95 -9.05 -7.57
C HIS A 48 -11.29 -7.78 -8.10
N VAL A 49 -10.33 -7.91 -9.02
CA VAL A 49 -9.67 -6.79 -9.71
C VAL A 49 -10.66 -6.09 -10.66
N LEU A 50 -11.45 -6.85 -11.43
CA LEU A 50 -12.54 -6.31 -12.26
C LEU A 50 -13.57 -5.56 -11.42
N SER A 51 -14.01 -6.14 -10.30
CA SER A 51 -14.91 -5.47 -9.35
C SER A 51 -14.34 -4.14 -8.86
N ALA A 52 -13.05 -4.09 -8.52
CA ALA A 52 -12.41 -2.85 -8.09
C ALA A 52 -12.34 -1.80 -9.21
N LEU A 53 -12.02 -2.20 -10.44
CA LEU A 53 -12.00 -1.31 -11.61
C LEU A 53 -13.37 -0.67 -11.87
N GLU A 54 -14.45 -1.47 -11.79
CA GLU A 54 -15.85 -1.02 -11.91
C GLU A 54 -16.26 -0.04 -10.80
N ILE A 55 -15.78 -0.27 -9.57
CA ILE A 55 -16.06 0.62 -8.43
C ILE A 55 -15.39 1.98 -8.63
N GLY A 56 -14.20 2.00 -9.25
CA GLY A 56 -13.42 3.22 -9.51
C GLY A 56 -11.94 3.15 -9.15
N TYR A 57 -11.41 1.98 -8.75
CA TYR A 57 -9.98 1.84 -8.50
C TYR A 57 -9.18 2.08 -9.79
N ARG A 58 -8.04 2.76 -9.64
CA ARG A 58 -7.08 3.03 -10.73
C ARG A 58 -5.64 2.67 -10.35
N SER A 59 -5.43 1.99 -9.22
CA SER A 59 -4.11 1.55 -8.74
C SER A 59 -4.17 0.12 -8.23
N PHE A 60 -3.21 -0.70 -8.65
CA PHE A 60 -3.10 -2.12 -8.30
C PHE A 60 -1.67 -2.47 -7.90
N ASP A 61 -1.52 -3.02 -6.71
CA ASP A 61 -0.25 -3.49 -6.16
C ASP A 61 -0.21 -5.02 -6.14
N THR A 62 0.67 -5.62 -6.93
CA THR A 62 0.87 -7.08 -7.03
C THR A 62 2.35 -7.44 -6.86
N ALA A 63 2.72 -8.70 -7.08
CA ALA A 63 4.10 -9.18 -7.02
C ALA A 63 4.28 -10.54 -7.73
N GLN A 64 5.52 -10.95 -7.98
CA GLN A 64 5.86 -12.26 -8.59
C GLN A 64 5.66 -13.47 -7.66
N ALA A 65 5.24 -13.27 -6.41
CA ALA A 65 5.29 -14.26 -5.34
C ALA A 65 4.00 -15.09 -5.24
N TYR A 66 3.80 -16.08 -6.12
CA TYR A 66 2.63 -16.98 -6.06
C TYR A 66 2.46 -17.65 -4.70
N GLN A 67 3.56 -18.08 -4.09
CA GLN A 67 3.56 -18.70 -2.77
C GLN A 67 3.07 -17.78 -1.65
N TRP A 68 3.02 -16.47 -1.90
CA TRP A 68 2.45 -15.46 -0.99
C TRP A 68 1.07 -14.96 -1.45
N GLY A 69 0.46 -15.64 -2.43
CA GLY A 69 -0.91 -15.39 -2.88
C GLY A 69 -1.05 -14.31 -3.95
N TYR A 70 0.02 -13.97 -4.67
CA TYR A 70 -0.03 -13.02 -5.79
C TYR A 70 -0.19 -13.74 -7.14
N HIS A 71 -1.02 -13.18 -8.02
CA HIS A 71 -1.31 -13.73 -9.36
C HIS A 71 -1.26 -12.61 -10.41
N GLU A 72 -0.06 -12.29 -10.91
CA GLU A 72 0.15 -11.20 -11.88
C GLU A 72 -0.65 -11.36 -13.17
N GLU A 73 -0.79 -12.60 -13.66
CA GLU A 73 -1.54 -12.94 -14.86
C GLU A 73 -3.02 -12.57 -14.75
N GLU A 74 -3.60 -12.73 -13.57
CA GLU A 74 -5.01 -12.41 -13.34
C GLU A 74 -5.24 -10.92 -13.18
N VAL A 75 -4.26 -10.19 -12.64
CA VAL A 75 -4.30 -8.73 -12.63
C VAL A 75 -4.20 -8.21 -14.07
N GLY A 76 -3.27 -8.73 -14.87
CA GLY A 76 -3.10 -8.36 -16.27
C GLY A 76 -4.34 -8.66 -17.12
N GLU A 77 -4.94 -9.83 -16.94
CA GLU A 77 -6.17 -10.20 -17.63
C GLU A 77 -7.35 -9.32 -17.23
N ALA A 78 -7.53 -9.02 -15.94
CA ALA A 78 -8.57 -8.10 -15.48
C ALA A 78 -8.39 -6.68 -16.06
N VAL A 79 -7.16 -6.17 -16.11
CA VAL A 79 -6.85 -4.88 -16.74
C VAL A 79 -7.23 -4.89 -18.22
N TYR A 80 -6.85 -5.94 -18.95
CA TYR A 80 -7.21 -6.09 -20.36
C TYR A 80 -8.73 -6.15 -20.58
N LEU A 81 -9.42 -7.00 -19.81
CA LEU A 81 -10.88 -7.19 -19.90
C LEU A 81 -11.67 -5.93 -19.51
N SER A 82 -11.10 -5.06 -18.69
CA SER A 82 -11.76 -3.82 -18.25
C SER A 82 -12.01 -2.81 -19.38
N GLY A 83 -11.20 -2.88 -20.45
CA GLY A 83 -11.22 -1.90 -21.53
C GLY A 83 -10.75 -0.48 -21.13
N ILE A 84 -10.27 -0.27 -19.90
CA ILE A 84 -9.72 1.01 -19.45
C ILE A 84 -8.34 1.22 -20.07
N SER A 85 -8.08 2.43 -20.57
CA SER A 85 -6.80 2.81 -21.17
C SER A 85 -5.67 2.58 -20.18
N ARG A 86 -4.56 1.98 -20.63
CA ARG A 86 -3.44 1.58 -19.76
C ARG A 86 -2.84 2.78 -19.01
N GLU A 87 -2.83 3.96 -19.63
CA GLU A 87 -2.34 5.22 -19.07
C GLU A 87 -3.23 5.81 -17.94
N GLU A 88 -4.46 5.34 -17.79
CA GLU A 88 -5.35 5.72 -16.68
C GLU A 88 -5.11 4.86 -15.43
N LEU A 89 -4.30 3.81 -15.54
CA LEU A 89 -4.04 2.84 -14.50
C LEU A 89 -2.62 2.96 -13.97
N PHE A 90 -2.47 2.74 -12.66
CA PHE A 90 -1.19 2.58 -11.99
C PHE A 90 -0.99 1.10 -11.66
N LEU A 91 -0.06 0.43 -12.34
CA LEU A 91 0.31 -0.96 -12.07
C LEU A 91 1.69 -1.03 -11.43
N GLN A 92 1.72 -1.62 -10.23
CA GLN A 92 2.92 -1.86 -9.47
C GLN A 92 3.14 -3.35 -9.26
N SER A 93 4.37 -3.82 -9.50
CA SER A 93 4.79 -5.17 -9.14
C SER A 93 6.10 -5.17 -8.36
N LYS A 94 6.57 -6.35 -7.96
CA LYS A 94 7.75 -6.53 -7.10
C LYS A 94 8.60 -7.71 -7.56
N ILE A 95 9.91 -7.46 -7.63
CA ILE A 95 10.93 -8.48 -7.89
C ILE A 95 11.12 -9.31 -6.62
N HIS A 96 10.93 -10.62 -6.74
CA HIS A 96 11.14 -11.54 -5.64
C HIS A 96 12.62 -11.57 -5.22
N PRO A 97 12.96 -11.69 -3.93
CA PRO A 97 14.34 -11.72 -3.47
C PRO A 97 15.19 -12.88 -4.03
N GLU A 98 14.56 -13.95 -4.56
CA GLU A 98 15.27 -15.01 -5.29
C GLU A 98 15.84 -14.56 -6.65
N ASP A 99 15.28 -13.50 -7.20
CA ASP A 99 15.66 -12.93 -8.50
C ASP A 99 16.63 -11.76 -8.35
N PHE A 100 17.31 -11.67 -7.20
CA PHE A 100 18.34 -10.67 -6.98
C PHE A 100 19.59 -10.95 -7.80
N GLY A 101 20.25 -9.87 -8.19
CA GLY A 101 21.33 -9.85 -9.18
C GLY A 101 20.91 -9.11 -10.44
N TYR A 102 21.87 -8.43 -11.07
CA TYR A 102 21.60 -7.47 -12.15
C TYR A 102 20.84 -8.12 -13.33
N ALA A 103 21.36 -9.24 -13.85
CA ALA A 103 20.74 -9.94 -14.98
C ALA A 103 19.45 -10.67 -14.58
N ALA A 104 19.42 -11.25 -13.37
CA ALA A 104 18.24 -11.94 -12.84
C ALA A 104 17.05 -10.98 -12.68
N THR A 105 17.29 -9.78 -12.14
CA THR A 105 16.28 -8.74 -11.97
C THR A 105 15.67 -8.31 -13.32
N LYS A 106 16.50 -8.12 -14.36
CA LYS A 106 15.98 -7.79 -15.71
C LYS A 106 15.15 -8.93 -16.30
N ARG A 107 15.56 -10.20 -16.11
CA ARG A 107 14.76 -11.36 -16.53
C ARG A 107 13.43 -11.43 -15.78
N ALA A 108 13.45 -11.21 -14.47
CA ALA A 108 12.25 -11.20 -13.65
C ALA A 108 11.28 -10.09 -14.07
N LEU A 109 11.76 -8.86 -14.32
CA LEU A 109 10.93 -7.79 -14.86
C LEU A 109 10.25 -8.19 -16.19
N ALA A 110 11.00 -8.81 -17.11
CA ALA A 110 10.44 -9.28 -18.37
C ALA A 110 9.34 -10.35 -18.17
N VAL A 111 9.45 -11.18 -17.13
CA VAL A 111 8.39 -12.11 -16.74
C VAL A 111 7.15 -11.36 -16.24
N SER A 112 7.31 -10.37 -15.35
CA SER A 112 6.19 -9.55 -14.86
C SER A 112 5.46 -8.82 -15.98
N LEU A 113 6.18 -8.16 -16.90
CA LEU A 113 5.59 -7.48 -18.06
C LEU A 113 4.75 -8.44 -18.91
N ARG A 114 5.25 -9.65 -19.13
CA ARG A 114 4.54 -10.69 -19.89
C ARG A 114 3.29 -11.18 -19.17
N ARG A 115 3.38 -11.46 -17.86
CA ARG A 115 2.24 -11.92 -17.05
C ARG A 115 1.17 -10.85 -16.95
N LEU A 116 1.55 -9.61 -16.66
CA LEU A 116 0.64 -8.47 -16.58
C LEU A 116 0.13 -8.01 -17.96
N ASN A 117 0.57 -8.65 -19.04
CA ASN A 117 0.20 -8.32 -20.42
C ASN A 117 0.36 -6.83 -20.74
N THR A 118 1.52 -6.26 -20.40
CA THR A 118 1.81 -4.84 -20.58
C THR A 118 3.25 -4.58 -20.99
N THR A 119 3.50 -3.45 -21.65
CA THR A 119 4.83 -3.06 -22.12
C THR A 119 5.60 -2.21 -21.12
N TYR A 120 4.93 -1.71 -20.06
CA TYR A 120 5.57 -0.94 -19.00
C TYR A 120 4.86 -1.09 -17.64
N LEU A 121 5.59 -0.86 -16.55
CA LEU A 121 5.02 -0.72 -15.21
C LEU A 121 5.11 0.72 -14.72
N ASP A 122 4.13 1.14 -13.92
CA ASP A 122 4.20 2.45 -13.28
C ASP A 122 5.20 2.44 -12.13
N ALA A 123 5.33 1.30 -11.44
CA ALA A 123 6.39 1.07 -10.47
C ALA A 123 6.85 -0.40 -10.44
N ILE A 124 8.14 -0.60 -10.18
CA ILE A 124 8.69 -1.91 -9.80
C ILE A 124 9.48 -1.77 -8.49
N LEU A 125 9.22 -2.66 -7.54
CA LEU A 125 9.88 -2.62 -6.24
C LEU A 125 10.75 -3.88 -6.03
N LEU A 126 11.80 -3.78 -5.23
CA LEU A 126 12.41 -4.97 -4.63
C LEU A 126 11.51 -5.43 -3.47
N HIS A 127 11.00 -6.67 -3.52
CA HIS A 127 9.93 -7.11 -2.62
C HIS A 127 10.40 -7.28 -1.16
N LYS A 128 11.69 -7.49 -0.93
CA LYS A 128 12.31 -7.62 0.40
C LYS A 128 13.74 -7.08 0.34
N PRO A 129 14.38 -6.69 1.46
CA PRO A 129 15.77 -6.19 1.42
C PRO A 129 16.81 -7.30 1.19
N ARG A 130 16.42 -8.56 1.39
CA ARG A 130 17.30 -9.72 1.25
C ARG A 130 16.52 -10.99 1.02
N CYS A 131 17.24 -12.05 0.69
CA CYS A 131 16.75 -13.41 0.61
C CYS A 131 17.08 -14.19 1.90
N TRP A 132 16.18 -15.04 2.39
CA TRP A 132 16.39 -15.88 3.57
C TRP A 132 15.58 -17.19 3.51
N PRO A 133 15.93 -18.22 4.31
CA PRO A 133 15.17 -19.46 4.38
C PRO A 133 13.70 -19.23 4.76
N GLY A 134 12.78 -19.74 3.94
CA GLY A 134 11.34 -19.56 4.12
C GLY A 134 10.72 -18.43 3.29
N ALA A 135 11.51 -17.41 2.91
CA ALA A 135 11.12 -16.49 1.84
C ALA A 135 11.61 -16.97 0.47
N CYS A 136 12.79 -17.58 0.43
CA CYS A 136 13.40 -18.09 -0.78
C CYS A 136 13.59 -19.61 -0.75
N ALA A 137 13.25 -20.27 -1.85
CA ALA A 137 13.57 -21.66 -2.15
C ALA A 137 14.97 -21.83 -2.77
N ARG A 138 15.55 -20.76 -3.35
CA ARG A 138 16.87 -20.77 -3.98
C ARG A 138 17.70 -19.55 -3.59
N HIS A 139 19.01 -19.69 -3.66
CA HIS A 139 19.92 -18.56 -3.48
C HIS A 139 19.82 -17.60 -4.69
N PRO A 140 19.85 -16.28 -4.45
CA PRO A 140 19.86 -15.31 -5.52
C PRO A 140 21.19 -15.32 -6.27
N GLU A 141 21.16 -14.90 -7.53
CA GLU A 141 22.37 -14.79 -8.37
C GLU A 141 23.25 -13.60 -7.98
N GLY A 142 22.70 -12.64 -7.23
CA GLY A 142 23.41 -11.48 -6.76
C GLY A 142 22.72 -10.76 -5.61
N THR A 143 23.15 -9.53 -5.39
CA THR A 143 22.77 -8.68 -4.25
C THR A 143 21.60 -7.76 -4.56
N TRP A 144 21.00 -7.16 -3.53
CA TRP A 144 19.99 -6.12 -3.74
C TRP A 144 20.59 -4.88 -4.42
N GLN A 145 21.86 -4.55 -4.18
CA GLN A 145 22.55 -3.42 -4.82
C GLN A 145 22.70 -3.65 -6.33
N GLU A 146 23.01 -4.88 -6.74
CA GLU A 146 23.04 -5.26 -8.16
C GLU A 146 21.66 -5.18 -8.81
N SER A 147 20.63 -5.63 -8.09
CA SER A 147 19.24 -5.47 -8.52
C SER A 147 18.86 -3.99 -8.62
N TRP A 148 19.28 -3.15 -7.67
CA TRP A 148 19.01 -1.72 -7.67
C TRP A 148 19.60 -1.07 -8.92
N ARG A 149 20.87 -1.34 -9.25
CA ARG A 149 21.49 -0.87 -10.50
C ARG A 149 20.70 -1.31 -11.74
N ALA A 150 20.19 -2.54 -11.76
CA ALA A 150 19.32 -2.99 -12.85
C ALA A 150 18.00 -2.21 -12.91
N LEU A 151 17.40 -1.89 -11.76
CA LEU A 151 16.19 -1.05 -11.66
C LEU A 151 16.43 0.37 -12.17
N GLU A 152 17.58 0.97 -11.85
CA GLU A 152 17.93 2.30 -12.36
C GLU A 152 18.06 2.32 -13.89
N ASP A 153 18.61 1.25 -14.49
CA ASP A 153 18.75 1.15 -15.94
C ASP A 153 17.40 0.97 -16.64
N VAL A 154 16.53 0.09 -16.13
CA VAL A 154 15.20 -0.10 -16.74
C VAL A 154 14.27 1.10 -16.54
N LEU A 155 14.53 1.92 -15.50
CA LEU A 155 13.91 3.22 -15.33
C LEU A 155 14.37 4.19 -16.42
N TYR A 156 15.67 4.24 -16.71
CA TYR A 156 16.23 5.04 -17.79
C TYR A 156 15.72 4.60 -19.17
N ASP A 157 15.63 3.28 -19.39
CA ASP A 157 15.09 2.69 -20.62
C ASP A 157 13.57 2.90 -20.77
N GLY A 158 12.90 3.38 -19.72
CA GLY A 158 11.48 3.71 -19.71
C GLY A 158 10.52 2.51 -19.60
N LEU A 159 11.05 1.30 -19.33
CA LEU A 159 10.25 0.11 -19.07
C LEU A 159 9.48 0.20 -17.75
N VAL A 160 9.98 1.01 -16.82
CA VAL A 160 9.30 1.35 -15.56
C VAL A 160 9.29 2.86 -15.35
N ARG A 161 8.28 3.40 -14.68
CA ARG A 161 8.15 4.86 -14.42
C ARG A 161 8.63 5.27 -13.03
N ALA A 162 8.70 4.34 -12.10
CA ALA A 162 9.20 4.52 -10.75
C ALA A 162 9.84 3.21 -10.25
N ILE A 163 10.76 3.35 -9.30
CA ILE A 163 11.44 2.23 -8.64
C ILE A 163 11.38 2.41 -7.13
N GLY A 164 11.33 1.31 -6.39
CA GLY A 164 11.25 1.33 -4.94
C GLY A 164 11.66 0.02 -4.30
N ILE A 165 11.43 -0.10 -3.00
CA ILE A 165 11.79 -1.27 -2.21
C ILE A 165 10.84 -1.39 -1.01
N CYS A 166 10.60 -2.64 -0.60
CA CYS A 166 9.78 -2.96 0.56
C CYS A 166 10.64 -3.32 1.78
N ASP A 167 10.06 -3.20 2.96
CA ASP A 167 10.61 -3.60 4.27
C ASP A 167 11.98 -2.96 4.57
N VAL A 168 12.02 -1.63 4.46
CA VAL A 168 13.21 -0.82 4.69
C VAL A 168 13.26 -0.32 6.13
N ASP A 169 14.38 -0.53 6.81
CA ASP A 169 14.68 0.08 8.10
C ASP A 169 15.54 1.36 7.95
N GLY A 170 15.81 2.05 9.05
CA GLY A 170 16.61 3.29 9.05
C GLY A 170 17.98 3.15 8.40
N PRO A 171 18.81 2.16 8.77
CA PRO A 171 20.11 1.94 8.14
C PRO A 171 20.02 1.71 6.62
N LEU A 172 19.11 0.83 6.16
CA LEU A 172 18.95 0.57 4.74
C LEU A 172 18.41 1.81 3.99
N LEU A 173 17.54 2.60 4.62
CA LEU A 173 17.09 3.86 4.04
C LEU A 173 18.25 4.80 3.77
N GLU A 174 19.17 4.97 4.72
CA GLU A 174 20.33 5.83 4.50
C GLU A 174 21.24 5.28 3.38
N GLU A 175 21.41 3.96 3.26
CA GLU A 175 22.12 3.35 2.13
C GLU A 175 21.43 3.62 0.78
N LEU A 176 20.10 3.56 0.74
CA LEU A 176 19.30 3.83 -0.46
C LEU A 176 19.37 5.30 -0.88
N LEU A 177 19.48 6.22 0.07
CA LEU A 177 19.61 7.65 -0.19
C LEU A 177 20.93 8.02 -0.86
N GLN A 178 21.95 7.16 -0.78
CA GLN A 178 23.25 7.33 -1.45
C GLN A 178 23.29 6.74 -2.87
N GLN A 179 22.24 6.03 -3.30
CA GLN A 179 22.20 5.49 -4.66
C GLN A 179 22.06 6.60 -5.70
N ARG A 180 22.51 6.35 -6.93
CA ARG A 180 22.44 7.32 -8.04
C ARG A 180 21.01 7.79 -8.25
N GLN A 181 20.07 6.85 -8.26
CA GLN A 181 18.64 7.13 -8.20
C GLN A 181 18.11 6.72 -6.84
N LYS A 182 17.64 7.71 -6.07
CA LYS A 182 16.89 7.47 -4.85
C LYS A 182 15.59 6.71 -5.15
N PRO A 183 15.10 5.85 -4.23
CA PRO A 183 13.80 5.24 -4.39
C PRO A 183 12.73 6.31 -4.55
N HIS A 184 11.76 6.07 -5.42
CA HIS A 184 10.58 6.92 -5.54
C HIS A 184 9.52 6.53 -4.50
N ILE A 185 9.51 5.24 -4.14
CA ILE A 185 8.52 4.61 -3.28
C ILE A 185 9.26 3.74 -2.26
N ILE A 186 8.86 3.85 -1.00
CA ILE A 186 9.16 2.85 0.03
C ILE A 186 7.86 2.26 0.51
N GLN A 187 7.76 0.94 0.50
CA GLN A 187 6.55 0.22 0.89
C GLN A 187 6.80 -0.62 2.15
N ASN A 188 6.26 -0.18 3.28
CA ASN A 188 6.49 -0.81 4.59
C ASN A 188 5.17 -1.17 5.27
N TRP A 189 5.24 -2.04 6.27
CA TRP A 189 4.10 -2.27 7.16
C TRP A 189 3.82 -0.99 7.93
N MET A 190 2.58 -0.53 7.90
CA MET A 190 2.13 0.52 8.81
C MET A 190 0.66 0.35 9.12
N ASP A 191 0.34 0.38 10.41
CA ASP A 191 -1.02 0.44 10.96
C ASP A 191 -1.03 1.31 12.24
N PRO A 192 -2.19 1.56 12.88
CA PRO A 192 -2.26 2.43 14.06
C PRO A 192 -1.32 2.07 15.23
N PHE A 193 -0.89 0.80 15.33
CA PHE A 193 -0.03 0.33 16.43
C PHE A 193 1.44 0.15 16.01
N HIS A 194 1.74 0.22 14.72
CA HIS A 194 3.08 0.24 14.16
C HIS A 194 3.16 1.32 13.10
N GLN A 195 3.48 2.55 13.50
CA GLN A 195 3.29 3.73 12.63
C GLN A 195 4.52 4.13 11.82
N ASP A 196 5.64 3.43 12.00
CA ASP A 196 6.91 3.61 11.26
C ASP A 196 7.35 5.09 11.14
N ARG A 197 7.20 5.86 12.23
CA ARG A 197 7.29 7.33 12.19
C ARG A 197 8.63 7.85 11.68
N GLU A 198 9.73 7.23 12.09
CA GLU A 198 11.08 7.66 11.72
C GLU A 198 11.34 7.49 10.21
N VAL A 199 11.04 6.31 9.65
CA VAL A 199 11.17 6.03 8.21
C VAL A 199 10.23 6.93 7.41
N ARG A 200 8.97 7.12 7.85
CA ARG A 200 8.02 8.03 7.18
C ARG A 200 8.52 9.46 7.14
N GLN A 201 9.02 9.96 8.26
CA GLN A 201 9.56 11.32 8.35
C GLN A 201 10.75 11.47 7.40
N ARG A 202 11.65 10.49 7.40
CA ARG A 202 12.82 10.52 6.54
C ARG A 202 12.47 10.42 5.04
N CYS A 203 11.48 9.60 4.69
CA CYS A 203 10.92 9.54 3.33
C CYS A 203 10.42 10.93 2.89
N ARG A 204 9.67 11.62 3.76
CA ARG A 204 9.13 12.95 3.47
C ARG A 204 10.23 13.98 3.20
N GLU A 205 11.28 14.00 4.03
CA GLU A 205 12.44 14.87 3.84
C GLU A 205 13.19 14.61 2.53
N ALA A 206 13.22 13.34 2.10
CA ALA A 206 13.90 12.92 0.89
C ALA A 206 13.04 12.99 -0.38
N GLY A 207 11.77 13.37 -0.30
CA GLY A 207 10.84 13.39 -1.43
C GLY A 207 10.42 12.00 -1.92
N ILE A 208 10.42 11.00 -1.03
CA ILE A 208 10.05 9.61 -1.29
C ILE A 208 8.60 9.40 -0.85
N GLN A 209 7.78 8.77 -1.70
CA GLN A 209 6.43 8.41 -1.32
C GLN A 209 6.44 7.17 -0.42
N TYR A 210 5.90 7.30 0.79
CA TYR A 210 5.68 6.16 1.67
C TYR A 210 4.34 5.49 1.36
N GLN A 211 4.35 4.18 1.19
CA GLN A 211 3.16 3.36 0.94
C GLN A 211 3.03 2.29 2.02
N ALA A 212 1.89 2.24 2.69
CA ALA A 212 1.61 1.27 3.74
C ALA A 212 0.96 0.00 3.17
N TYR A 213 1.54 -1.15 3.52
CA TYR A 213 0.86 -2.44 3.43
C TYR A 213 0.34 -2.88 4.80
N SER A 214 -0.64 -3.80 4.80
CA SER A 214 -1.26 -4.35 6.02
C SER A 214 -1.84 -3.31 6.99
N SER A 215 -2.27 -2.14 6.50
CA SER A 215 -2.83 -1.08 7.36
C SER A 215 -4.06 -1.46 8.14
N LEU A 216 -4.76 -2.53 7.73
CA LEU A 216 -5.92 -3.08 8.43
C LEU A 216 -5.55 -4.21 9.40
N GLY A 217 -4.29 -4.31 9.81
CA GLY A 217 -3.87 -5.15 10.95
C GLY A 217 -3.60 -6.63 10.64
N THR A 218 -3.43 -7.00 9.36
CA THR A 218 -3.14 -8.39 8.95
C THR A 218 -1.87 -8.95 9.61
N GLN A 219 -0.88 -8.10 9.91
CA GLN A 219 0.36 -8.54 10.54
C GLN A 219 0.17 -9.12 11.95
N TRP A 220 -0.81 -8.59 12.70
CA TRP A 220 -1.03 -9.00 14.08
C TRP A 220 -1.45 -10.47 14.20
N VAL A 221 -2.35 -10.91 13.32
CA VAL A 221 -2.90 -12.27 13.36
C VAL A 221 -1.94 -13.27 12.71
N HIS A 222 -1.38 -12.94 11.56
CA HIS A 222 -0.62 -13.91 10.76
C HIS A 222 0.87 -14.00 11.12
N PHE A 223 1.45 -12.94 11.69
CA PHE A 223 2.90 -12.84 11.90
C PHE A 223 3.30 -12.43 13.32
N ARG A 224 2.40 -11.84 14.12
CA ARG A 224 2.68 -11.45 15.51
C ARG A 224 1.97 -12.30 16.56
N GLY A 225 1.19 -13.31 16.15
CA GLY A 225 0.62 -14.29 17.08
C GLY A 225 -0.59 -13.82 17.89
N HIS A 226 -1.22 -12.72 17.52
CA HIS A 226 -2.49 -12.32 18.14
C HIS A 226 -3.64 -13.20 17.63
N ILE A 227 -4.53 -13.60 18.54
CA ILE A 227 -5.71 -14.39 18.19
C ILE A 227 -6.72 -13.56 17.39
N PHE A 228 -6.87 -12.28 17.74
CA PHE A 228 -7.81 -11.36 17.13
C PHE A 228 -7.07 -10.17 16.53
N ASN A 229 -7.64 -9.59 15.46
CA ASN A 229 -7.09 -8.39 14.86
C ASN A 229 -7.31 -7.17 15.78
N PRO A 230 -6.24 -6.62 16.39
CA PRO A 230 -6.38 -5.55 17.37
C PRO A 230 -6.86 -4.24 16.74
N VAL A 231 -6.58 -4.00 15.45
CA VAL A 231 -7.02 -2.79 14.73
C VAL A 231 -8.54 -2.71 14.72
N PHE A 232 -9.23 -3.79 14.38
CA PHE A 232 -10.70 -3.82 14.39
C PHE A 232 -11.33 -3.95 15.79
N ALA A 233 -10.56 -4.41 16.78
CA ALA A 233 -11.04 -4.58 18.14
C ALA A 233 -10.89 -3.33 19.02
N HIS A 234 -10.00 -2.40 18.66
CA HIS A 234 -9.58 -1.34 19.57
C HIS A 234 -10.70 -0.31 19.86
N PRO A 235 -11.00 -0.01 21.13
CA PRO A 235 -12.08 0.90 21.51
C PRO A 235 -11.94 2.30 20.90
N VAL A 236 -10.73 2.86 20.86
CA VAL A 236 -10.50 4.20 20.28
C VAL A 236 -10.93 4.25 18.81
N LEU A 237 -10.59 3.25 18.02
CA LEU A 237 -10.90 3.21 16.58
C LEU A 237 -12.39 3.00 16.35
N ARG A 238 -13.04 2.15 17.15
CA ARG A 238 -14.50 1.94 17.11
C ARG A 238 -15.27 3.20 17.48
N THR A 239 -14.90 3.87 18.56
CA THR A 239 -15.53 5.12 18.98
C THR A 239 -15.37 6.21 17.92
N ILE A 240 -14.20 6.34 17.28
CA ILE A 240 -14.01 7.30 16.19
C ILE A 240 -14.89 6.91 14.98
N ALA A 241 -14.97 5.63 14.63
CA ALA A 241 -15.81 5.16 13.53
C ALA A 241 -17.29 5.52 13.74
N GLU A 242 -17.82 5.26 14.94
CA GLU A 242 -19.18 5.63 15.33
C GLU A 242 -19.42 7.15 15.26
N GLN A 243 -18.49 7.93 15.82
CA GLN A 243 -18.57 9.40 15.84
C GLN A 243 -18.43 10.06 14.46
N ARG A 244 -17.94 9.33 13.46
CA ARG A 244 -17.75 9.79 12.09
C ARG A 244 -18.68 9.11 11.09
N GLU A 245 -19.67 8.36 11.58
CA GLU A 245 -20.64 7.64 10.76
C GLU A 245 -19.98 6.74 9.69
N GLY A 246 -18.84 6.15 10.05
CA GLY A 246 -18.07 5.26 9.21
C GLY A 246 -17.80 3.92 9.88
N ASN A 247 -16.80 3.20 9.38
CA ASN A 247 -16.30 1.98 10.00
C ASN A 247 -14.80 2.08 10.30
N VAL A 248 -14.28 1.11 11.06
CA VAL A 248 -12.88 1.10 11.49
C VAL A 248 -11.91 1.10 10.30
N ALA A 249 -12.22 0.39 9.21
CA ALA A 249 -11.36 0.40 8.04
C ALA A 249 -11.27 1.80 7.41
N GLN A 250 -12.39 2.49 7.25
CA GLN A 250 -12.40 3.87 6.76
C GLN A 250 -11.62 4.82 7.66
N VAL A 251 -11.77 4.71 8.98
CA VAL A 251 -11.01 5.53 9.95
C VAL A 251 -9.51 5.34 9.78
N VAL A 252 -9.06 4.09 9.72
CA VAL A 252 -7.63 3.78 9.61
C VAL A 252 -7.05 4.22 8.26
N LEU A 253 -7.78 4.00 7.17
CA LEU A 253 -7.34 4.44 5.84
C LEU A 253 -7.33 5.97 5.74
N ALA A 254 -8.38 6.66 6.21
CA ALA A 254 -8.43 8.13 6.23
C ALA A 254 -7.32 8.73 7.10
N TRP A 255 -6.98 8.09 8.22
CA TRP A 255 -5.86 8.49 9.06
C TRP A 255 -4.51 8.36 8.35
N ALA A 256 -4.25 7.23 7.69
CA ALA A 256 -3.02 7.05 6.91
C ALA A 256 -2.93 8.10 5.77
N LEU A 257 -4.03 8.30 5.05
CA LEU A 257 -4.14 9.28 3.98
C LEU A 257 -3.92 10.72 4.49
N HIS A 258 -4.43 11.07 5.68
CA HIS A 258 -4.19 12.36 6.32
C HIS A 258 -2.69 12.62 6.55
N HIS A 259 -1.92 11.57 6.84
CA HIS A 259 -0.46 11.65 6.98
C HIS A 259 0.29 11.71 5.63
N GLY A 260 -0.41 11.70 4.50
CA GLY A 260 0.13 11.61 3.15
C GLY A 260 0.66 10.22 2.80
N VAL A 261 0.24 9.19 3.55
CA VAL A 261 0.64 7.81 3.32
C VAL A 261 -0.30 7.17 2.31
N ALA A 262 0.28 6.56 1.28
CA ALA A 262 -0.50 5.77 0.35
C ALA A 262 -0.87 4.42 0.97
N VAL A 263 -2.03 3.87 0.65
CA VAL A 263 -2.56 2.63 1.24
C VAL A 263 -3.01 1.66 0.16
N ILE A 264 -2.82 0.36 0.42
CA ILE A 264 -3.17 -0.72 -0.51
C ILE A 264 -3.96 -1.85 0.19
N PRO A 265 -5.15 -1.57 0.77
CA PRO A 265 -5.93 -2.60 1.43
C PRO A 265 -6.36 -3.68 0.42
N ALA A 266 -6.04 -4.94 0.70
CA ALA A 266 -6.55 -6.07 -0.07
C ALA A 266 -8.00 -6.38 0.34
N SER A 267 -8.83 -6.73 -0.63
CA SER A 267 -10.19 -7.21 -0.37
C SER A 267 -10.76 -7.97 -1.56
N THR A 268 -11.39 -9.11 -1.26
CA THR A 268 -12.19 -9.91 -2.20
C THR A 268 -13.67 -9.53 -2.18
N SER A 269 -14.12 -8.72 -1.21
CA SER A 269 -15.50 -8.25 -1.12
C SER A 269 -15.67 -6.91 -1.83
N ARG A 270 -16.60 -6.83 -2.79
CA ARG A 270 -17.01 -5.60 -3.48
C ARG A 270 -17.45 -4.51 -2.50
N GLU A 271 -18.21 -4.87 -1.48
CA GLU A 271 -18.67 -3.93 -0.45
C GLU A 271 -17.49 -3.31 0.31
N ARG A 272 -16.54 -4.14 0.76
CA ARG A 272 -15.31 -3.66 1.42
C ARG A 272 -14.44 -2.83 0.47
N GLN A 273 -14.33 -3.21 -0.80
CA GLN A 273 -13.61 -2.42 -1.81
C GLN A 273 -14.21 -1.02 -1.97
N ARG A 274 -15.55 -0.90 -2.06
CA ARG A 274 -16.27 0.39 -2.09
C ARG A 274 -16.03 1.17 -0.81
N SER A 275 -16.26 0.55 0.35
CA SER A 275 -16.04 1.17 1.66
C SER A 275 -14.61 1.71 1.82
N ASN A 276 -13.60 0.99 1.32
CA ASN A 276 -12.22 1.44 1.38
C ASN A 276 -12.00 2.71 0.53
N LEU A 277 -12.59 2.80 -0.67
CA LEU A 277 -12.50 4.03 -1.48
C LEU A 277 -13.22 5.21 -0.84
N ASP A 278 -14.35 4.96 -0.17
CA ASP A 278 -15.12 6.00 0.52
C ASP A 278 -14.34 6.63 1.70
N SER A 279 -13.20 6.03 2.10
CA SER A 279 -12.29 6.62 3.11
C SER A 279 -11.75 8.00 2.73
N PHE A 280 -11.64 8.34 1.44
CA PHE A 280 -11.30 9.70 1.00
C PHE A 280 -12.31 10.75 1.47
N GLY A 281 -13.57 10.35 1.62
CA GLY A 281 -14.65 11.22 2.10
C GLY A 281 -14.74 11.33 3.61
N LEU A 282 -14.12 10.40 4.37
CA LEU A 282 -14.24 10.36 5.83
C LEU A 282 -13.38 11.47 6.47
N GLN A 283 -14.05 12.41 7.14
CA GLN A 283 -13.39 13.57 7.74
C GLN A 283 -12.98 13.28 9.19
N LEU A 284 -11.68 13.12 9.44
CA LEU A 284 -11.13 13.03 10.79
C LEU A 284 -10.82 14.44 11.33
N SER A 285 -11.18 14.69 12.59
CA SER A 285 -10.76 15.91 13.29
C SER A 285 -9.29 15.80 13.73
N PRO A 286 -8.59 16.92 14.00
CA PRO A 286 -7.24 16.88 14.57
C PRO A 286 -7.16 16.07 15.87
N ALA A 287 -8.22 16.09 16.68
CA ALA A 287 -8.29 15.29 17.91
C ALA A 287 -8.41 13.78 17.62
N ASP A 288 -9.13 13.38 16.58
CA ASP A 288 -9.19 11.96 16.17
C ASP A 288 -7.83 11.49 15.68
N VAL A 289 -7.19 12.28 14.82
CA VAL A 289 -5.84 11.98 14.32
C VAL A 289 -4.87 11.85 15.49
N ALA A 290 -4.86 12.79 16.44
CA ALA A 290 -4.00 12.74 17.62
C ALA A 290 -4.26 11.50 18.49
N ARG A 291 -5.52 11.07 18.64
CA ARG A 291 -5.88 9.86 19.38
C ARG A 291 -5.36 8.58 18.71
N ILE A 292 -5.43 8.50 17.39
CA ILE A 292 -4.91 7.36 16.62
C ILE A 292 -3.37 7.38 16.66
N ASP A 293 -2.77 8.55 16.50
CA ASP A 293 -1.34 8.78 16.62
C ASP A 293 -0.77 8.27 17.96
N GLY A 294 -1.52 8.44 19.05
CA GLY A 294 -1.15 7.95 20.39
C GLY A 294 -1.23 6.43 20.58
N LEU A 295 -1.65 5.65 19.57
CA LEU A 295 -1.71 4.18 19.64
C LEU A 295 -0.40 3.49 19.24
N ASP A 296 0.60 4.24 18.73
CA ASP A 296 1.88 3.66 18.30
C ASP A 296 2.56 2.90 19.44
N GLY A 297 2.88 1.63 19.22
CA GLY A 297 3.49 0.77 20.25
C GLY A 297 2.58 0.41 21.43
N ALA A 298 1.29 0.74 21.41
CA ALA A 298 0.36 0.53 22.52
C ALA A 298 -0.23 -0.89 22.63
N LEU A 299 0.32 -1.87 21.91
CA LEU A 299 -0.05 -3.27 22.03
C LEU A 299 1.03 -4.05 22.77
N ASP A 300 0.60 -4.78 23.81
CA ASP A 300 1.45 -5.75 24.47
C ASP A 300 1.76 -6.92 23.53
N PRO A 301 2.96 -7.52 23.61
CA PRO A 301 3.23 -8.78 22.93
C PRO A 301 2.26 -9.87 23.42
N PRO A 302 1.91 -10.87 22.58
CA PRO A 302 1.04 -11.96 23.02
C PRO A 302 1.61 -12.64 24.27
N SER A 303 0.75 -12.96 25.25
CA SER A 303 1.18 -13.67 26.45
C SER A 303 1.72 -15.06 26.09
N ALA A 304 2.89 -15.41 26.65
CA ALA A 304 3.55 -16.71 26.40
C ALA A 304 2.73 -17.93 26.89
N GLU A 305 1.65 -17.71 27.64
CA GLU A 305 0.78 -18.76 28.17
C GLU A 305 -0.10 -19.43 27.09
N VAL A 306 -0.34 -18.78 25.94
CA VAL A 306 -1.16 -19.37 24.87
C VAL A 306 -0.38 -20.33 23.97
N THR A 307 0.96 -20.32 24.03
CA THR A 307 1.83 -21.10 23.13
C THR A 307 1.96 -22.59 23.48
N LEU A 308 1.49 -23.05 24.65
CA LEU A 308 1.75 -24.42 25.12
C LEU A 308 0.58 -25.40 25.00
N GLU A 309 -0.66 -24.97 24.73
CA GLU A 309 -1.80 -25.89 24.64
C GLU A 309 -2.15 -26.35 23.21
N ASN A 310 -1.65 -25.69 22.16
CA ASN A 310 -2.02 -25.99 20.77
C ASN A 310 -0.94 -26.69 19.93
N SER A 311 0.19 -27.11 20.50
CA SER A 311 1.20 -27.91 19.79
C SER A 311 0.80 -29.39 19.59
N GLY A 312 -0.46 -29.74 19.83
CA GLY A 312 -0.94 -31.11 19.80
C GLY A 312 -2.32 -31.27 19.15
N LYS A 313 -2.54 -30.77 17.93
CA LYS A 313 -3.53 -31.33 16.98
C LYS A 313 -3.35 -30.79 15.56
N SER A 314 -2.85 -31.67 14.70
CA SER A 314 -3.00 -31.80 13.25
C SER A 314 -3.38 -30.57 12.40
N LYS A 315 -2.46 -30.23 11.49
CA LYS A 315 -2.72 -29.50 10.24
C LYS A 315 -3.88 -30.14 9.48
N HIS A 316 -4.96 -29.41 9.20
CA HIS A 316 -5.73 -29.48 7.96
C HIS A 316 -6.59 -28.21 7.78
N SER A 317 -6.66 -27.79 6.52
CA SER A 317 -7.38 -26.67 5.91
C SER A 317 -8.46 -25.94 6.71
N VAL A 318 -8.34 -24.60 6.78
CA VAL A 318 -9.50 -23.70 6.73
C VAL A 318 -9.13 -22.53 5.82
N HIS A 319 -9.55 -22.64 4.56
CA HIS A 319 -9.79 -21.49 3.69
C HIS A 319 -11.26 -21.10 3.83
N SER A 320 -11.54 -19.82 3.56
CA SER A 320 -12.84 -19.13 3.54
C SER A 320 -13.27 -18.51 4.87
N GLU A 321 -13.59 -17.21 4.77
CA GLU A 321 -14.00 -16.25 5.81
C GLU A 321 -12.86 -15.54 6.54
N LEU A 322 -12.31 -14.51 5.87
CA LEU A 322 -12.08 -13.12 6.34
C LEU A 322 -11.44 -12.30 5.21
#